data_AF-A0A0G0E963-F1
#
_entry.id   AF-A0A0G0E963-F1
#
_cell.length_a   1.000
_cell.length_b   1.000
_cell.length_c   1.000
_cell.angle_alpha   90.00
_cell.angle_beta   90.00
_cell.angle_gamma   90.00
#
_symmetry.space_group_name_H-M   'P 1'
#
loop_
_entity.id
_entity.type
_entity.pdbx_description
1 polymer ?
#
loop_
_entity_poly.entity_id
_entity_poly.type
_entity_poly.pdbx_seq_one_letter_code
_entity_poly.pdbx_strand_id
1 'polypeptide(L)'
;MNITMIDSRLSNQLETFLGGTKEISFSSLISKKEKYNWIREILIRFDFRNLKKKERGVVRKYLKKISCYSDAQLTRLIKQYFKGKLMWRTYNRNIFPTKYTPHDIALLTLTDNAHSCLNSWARP
;
A
#
# COMPACT_ATOMS: atom_id res chain seq x y z
N MET A 1 10.76 12.27 10.19
CA MET A 1 11.48 11.63 11.32
C MET A 1 12.57 10.73 10.75
N ASN A 2 13.83 11.12 10.88
CA ASN A 2 14.98 10.38 10.34
C ASN A 2 15.53 9.44 11.40
N ILE A 3 15.23 8.14 11.28
CA ILE A 3 15.87 7.11 12.12
C ILE A 3 17.06 6.57 11.33
N THR A 4 18.26 7.05 11.66
CA THR A 4 19.51 6.40 11.29
C THR A 4 19.66 5.13 12.13
N MET A 5 19.73 3.96 11.51
CA MET A 5 20.06 2.71 12.21
C MET A 5 21.19 2.00 11.45
N ILE A 6 22.28 1.82 12.20
CA ILE A 6 23.67 1.56 11.82
C ILE A 6 23.95 0.05 11.71
N ASP A 7 24.75 -0.29 10.68
CA ASP A 7 25.73 -1.38 10.55
C ASP A 7 25.39 -2.87 10.31
N SER A 8 26.34 -3.48 9.60
CA SER A 8 26.49 -4.77 8.92
C SER A 8 26.33 -6.06 9.75
N ARG A 9 25.84 -6.00 11.01
CA ARG A 9 25.73 -7.15 11.93
C ARG A 9 24.30 -7.70 12.10
N LEU A 10 23.36 -7.28 11.25
CA LEU A 10 21.91 -7.31 11.53
C LEU A 10 21.16 -8.63 11.35
N SER A 11 21.75 -9.76 10.98
CA SER A 11 20.97 -11.02 10.92
C SER A 11 20.47 -11.43 12.31
N ASN A 12 21.37 -11.41 13.31
CA ASN A 12 21.05 -11.87 14.66
C ASN A 12 20.28 -10.80 15.44
N GLN A 13 20.54 -9.53 15.15
CA GLN A 13 19.90 -8.40 15.83
C GLN A 13 18.49 -8.10 15.29
N LEU A 14 18.19 -8.45 14.04
CA LEU A 14 16.82 -8.42 13.51
C LEU A 14 15.94 -9.46 14.19
N GLU A 15 16.48 -10.66 14.46
CA GLU A 15 15.73 -11.72 15.12
C GLU A 15 15.42 -11.35 16.58
N THR A 16 16.38 -10.76 17.31
CA THR A 16 16.12 -10.25 18.67
C THR A 16 15.14 -9.08 18.68
N PHE A 17 15.22 -8.17 17.69
CA PHE A 17 14.26 -7.09 17.53
C PHE A 17 12.85 -7.60 17.20
N LEU A 18 12.73 -8.61 16.34
CA LEU A 18 11.46 -9.27 16.01
C LEU A 18 10.83 -9.95 17.23
N GLY A 19 11.66 -10.46 18.16
CA GLY A 19 11.21 -11.07 19.40
C GLY A 19 10.81 -10.07 20.51
N GLY A 20 11.43 -8.90 20.55
CA GLY A 20 11.26 -7.94 21.66
C GLY A 20 10.33 -6.75 21.42
N THR A 21 9.92 -6.45 20.19
CA THR A 21 9.18 -5.21 19.89
C THR A 21 7.66 -5.39 19.84
N LYS A 22 6.97 -4.68 20.75
CA LYS A 22 5.53 -4.37 20.63
C LYS A 22 5.29 -3.72 19.27
N GLU A 23 4.25 -4.16 18.57
CA GLU A 23 4.02 -3.91 17.15
C GLU A 23 4.06 -2.40 16.82
N ILE A 24 5.18 -1.93 16.28
CA ILE A 24 5.30 -0.57 15.77
C ILE A 24 4.61 -0.56 14.40
N SER A 25 3.30 -0.41 14.42
CA SER A 25 2.49 -0.33 13.22
C SER A 25 2.65 1.07 12.61
N PHE A 26 3.54 1.22 11.63
CA PHE A 26 3.62 2.42 10.77
C PHE A 26 2.37 2.60 9.87
N SER A 27 1.29 1.85 10.14
CA SER A 27 0.15 1.68 9.25
C SER A 27 -0.71 2.93 9.14
N SER A 28 -0.88 3.70 10.22
CA SER A 28 -1.93 4.75 10.29
C SER A 28 -1.45 6.17 9.95
N LEU A 29 -0.18 6.52 10.18
CA LEU A 29 0.28 7.93 10.12
C LEU A 29 1.12 8.30 8.88
N ILE A 30 1.55 7.33 8.08
CA ILE A 30 2.54 7.55 7.00
C ILE A 30 1.91 7.39 5.61
N SER A 31 2.24 8.32 4.70
CA SER A 31 1.77 8.31 3.32
C SER A 31 2.24 7.05 2.57
N LYS A 32 1.45 6.58 1.59
CA LYS A 32 1.85 5.45 0.73
C LYS A 32 3.20 5.69 0.05
N LYS A 33 3.51 6.94 -0.32
CA LYS A 33 4.78 7.33 -0.92
C LYS A 33 5.96 7.09 0.02
N GLU A 34 5.83 7.52 1.27
CA GLU A 34 6.86 7.38 2.30
C GLU A 34 7.10 5.91 2.65
N LYS A 35 6.04 5.08 2.70
CA LYS A 35 6.19 3.62 2.86
C LYS A 35 7.03 3.00 1.74
N TYR A 36 6.79 3.40 0.49
CA TYR A 36 7.56 2.89 -0.65
C TYR A 36 9.03 3.34 -0.60
N ASN A 37 9.28 4.59 -0.21
CA ASN A 37 10.64 5.11 -0.02
C ASN A 37 11.38 4.40 1.11
N TRP A 38 10.72 4.20 2.26
CA TRP A 38 11.29 3.47 3.39
C TRP A 38 11.65 2.02 3.03
N ILE A 39 10.77 1.32 2.31
CA ILE A 39 11.07 -0.04 1.81
C ILE A 39 12.27 -0.01 0.87
N ARG A 40 12.34 0.97 -0.03
CA ARG A 40 13.49 1.13 -0.95
C ARG A 40 14.79 1.35 -0.18
N GLU A 41 14.79 2.27 0.77
CA GLU A 41 15.98 2.59 1.58
C GLU A 41 16.49 1.36 2.32
N ILE A 42 15.60 0.55 2.89
CA ILE A 42 15.97 -0.71 3.55
C ILE A 42 16.56 -1.69 2.54
N LEU A 43 15.90 -1.91 1.40
CA LEU A 43 16.41 -2.84 0.39
C LEU A 43 17.79 -2.44 -0.15
N ILE A 44 18.06 -1.13 -0.24
CA ILE A 44 19.39 -0.60 -0.62
C ILE A 44 20.37 -0.77 0.54
N ARG A 45 20.00 -0.38 1.76
CA ARG A 45 20.87 -0.44 2.95
C ARG A 45 21.35 -1.86 3.24
N PHE A 46 20.47 -2.84 3.06
CA PHE A 46 20.82 -4.24 3.22
C PHE A 46 21.47 -4.85 1.98
N ASP A 47 21.69 -4.11 0.89
CA ASP A 47 22.17 -4.67 -0.37
C ASP A 47 21.42 -5.95 -0.79
N PHE A 48 20.08 -5.88 -0.75
CA PHE A 48 19.20 -7.05 -0.87
C PHE A 48 19.43 -7.86 -2.17
N ARG A 49 20.06 -7.24 -3.17
CA ARG A 49 20.43 -7.88 -4.44
C ARG A 49 21.50 -8.96 -4.24
N ASN A 50 22.47 -8.70 -3.36
CA ASN A 50 23.62 -9.58 -3.11
C ASN A 50 23.43 -10.53 -1.91
N LEU A 51 22.35 -10.39 -1.13
CA LEU A 51 22.04 -11.26 0.02
C LEU A 51 21.80 -12.72 -0.37
N LYS A 52 22.20 -13.63 0.54
CA LYS A 52 21.90 -15.06 0.45
C LYS A 52 20.42 -15.34 0.78
N LYS A 53 19.90 -16.48 0.32
CA LYS A 53 18.48 -16.86 0.49
C LYS A 53 18.01 -16.81 1.95
N LYS A 54 18.86 -17.22 2.91
CA LYS A 54 18.55 -17.17 4.35
C LYS A 54 18.36 -15.74 4.85
N GLU A 55 19.31 -14.86 4.55
CA GLU A 55 19.31 -13.45 4.95
C GLU A 55 18.13 -12.67 4.33
N ARG A 56 17.81 -12.97 3.06
CA ARG A 56 16.61 -12.41 2.40
C ARG A 56 15.32 -12.71 3.16
N GLY A 57 15.23 -13.89 3.77
CA GLY A 57 14.08 -14.29 4.58
C GLY A 57 13.92 -13.42 5.84
N VAL A 58 15.02 -13.10 6.51
CA VAL A 58 15.03 -12.25 7.72
C VAL A 58 14.59 -10.82 7.36
N VAL A 59 15.17 -10.24 6.31
CA VAL A 59 14.80 -8.89 5.84
C VAL A 59 13.33 -8.84 5.42
N ARG A 60 12.82 -9.89 4.77
CA ARG A 60 11.41 -10.00 4.38
C ARG A 60 10.47 -10.03 5.58
N LYS A 61 10.79 -10.82 6.62
CA LYS A 61 10.02 -10.88 7.87
C LYS A 61 10.00 -9.52 8.57
N TYR A 62 11.14 -8.84 8.61
CA TYR A 62 11.25 -7.49 9.16
C TYR A 62 10.37 -6.48 8.43
N LEU A 63 10.48 -6.43 7.10
CA LEU A 63 9.64 -5.57 6.26
C LEU A 63 8.15 -5.86 6.46
N LYS A 64 7.75 -7.12 6.57
CA LYS A 64 6.35 -7.51 6.83
C LYS A 64 5.86 -7.02 8.20
N LYS A 65 6.66 -7.21 9.26
CA LYS A 65 6.30 -6.82 10.64
C LYS A 65 6.09 -5.30 10.75
N ILE A 66 6.94 -4.52 10.08
CA ILE A 66 6.93 -3.07 10.19
C ILE A 66 5.91 -2.41 9.23
N SER A 67 5.82 -2.88 7.98
CA SER A 67 4.98 -2.24 6.96
C SER A 67 3.52 -2.70 6.96
N CYS A 68 3.21 -3.82 7.62
CA CYS A 68 1.89 -4.48 7.61
C CYS A 68 1.38 -4.83 6.20
N TYR A 69 2.28 -4.93 5.21
CA TYR A 69 1.92 -5.39 3.87
C TYR A 69 1.80 -6.90 3.81
N SER A 70 0.88 -7.39 2.96
CA SER A 70 0.76 -8.82 2.70
C SER A 70 2.00 -9.36 1.99
N ASP A 71 2.23 -10.67 2.10
CA ASP A 71 3.35 -11.34 1.42
C ASP A 71 3.32 -11.13 -0.10
N ALA A 72 2.12 -11.11 -0.69
CA ALA A 72 1.95 -10.86 -2.12
C ALA A 72 2.38 -9.43 -2.50
N GLN A 73 1.96 -8.42 -1.73
CA GLN A 73 2.35 -7.03 -1.95
C GLN A 73 3.85 -6.83 -1.79
N LEU A 74 4.45 -7.40 -0.73
CA LEU A 74 5.88 -7.29 -0.50
C LEU A 74 6.68 -7.93 -1.64
N THR A 75 6.24 -9.09 -2.14
CA THR A 75 6.86 -9.75 -3.30
C THR A 75 6.79 -8.87 -4.55
N ARG A 76 5.66 -8.20 -4.79
CA ARG A 76 5.50 -7.28 -5.91
C ARG A 76 6.48 -6.10 -5.80
N LEU A 77 6.61 -5.52 -4.61
CA LEU A 77 7.54 -4.41 -4.35
C LEU A 77 8.99 -4.85 -4.55
N ILE A 78 9.38 -6.01 -4.03
CA ILE A 78 10.74 -6.56 -4.22
C ILE A 78 11.02 -6.82 -5.71
N LYS A 79 10.06 -7.38 -6.46
CA LYS A 79 10.19 -7.54 -7.92
C LYS A 79 10.37 -6.20 -8.63
N GLN A 80 9.66 -5.15 -8.19
CA GLN A 80 9.77 -3.81 -8.75
C GLN A 80 11.11 -3.15 -8.38
N TYR A 81 11.67 -3.44 -7.21
CA TYR A 81 13.01 -3.04 -6.79
C TYR A 81 14.09 -3.64 -7.69
N PHE A 82 14.04 -4.94 -7.98
CA PHE A 82 14.99 -5.58 -8.91
C PHE A 82 14.96 -4.98 -10.32
N LYS A 83 13.82 -4.39 -10.73
CA LYS A 83 13.67 -3.68 -12.00
C LYS A 83 14.10 -2.21 -11.95
N GLY A 84 14.55 -1.70 -10.79
CA GLY A 84 14.88 -0.28 -10.57
C GLY A 84 13.66 0.66 -10.48
N LYS A 85 12.44 0.12 -10.46
CA LYS A 85 11.19 0.90 -10.64
C LYS A 85 10.43 1.15 -9.33
N LEU A 86 10.99 0.92 -8.14
CA LEU A 86 10.26 0.96 -6.85
C LEU A 86 9.83 2.39 -6.45
N MET A 87 8.94 3.00 -7.22
CA MET A 87 8.34 4.30 -6.96
C MET A 87 6.85 4.10 -6.79
N TRP A 88 6.29 4.77 -5.78
CA TRP A 88 4.85 4.91 -5.72
C TRP A 88 4.39 5.74 -6.93
N ARG A 89 3.44 5.18 -7.68
CA ARG A 89 2.73 5.91 -8.74
C ARG A 89 1.28 6.05 -8.31
N THR A 90 0.73 7.24 -8.50
CA THR A 90 -0.71 7.46 -8.41
C THR A 90 -1.39 6.57 -9.44
N TYR A 91 -2.38 5.81 -8.98
CA TYR A 91 -3.23 5.06 -9.89
C TYR A 91 -4.22 6.04 -10.50
N ASN A 92 -4.04 6.33 -11.78
CA ASN A 92 -5.03 7.07 -12.55
C ASN A 92 -5.83 6.05 -13.38
N ARG A 93 -7.12 5.93 -13.11
CA ARG A 93 -8.02 5.08 -13.89
C ARG A 93 -8.65 5.96 -14.97
N ASN A 94 -8.80 5.44 -16.18
CA ASN A 94 -9.63 6.10 -17.17
C ASN A 94 -11.08 6.06 -16.68
N ILE A 95 -11.66 7.22 -16.44
CA ILE A 95 -13.06 7.38 -16.00
C ILE A 95 -13.86 7.85 -17.22
N PHE A 96 -15.00 7.22 -17.47
CA PHE A 96 -15.94 7.72 -18.47
C PHE A 96 -16.55 9.03 -17.97
N PRO A 97 -16.74 10.04 -18.83
CA PRO A 97 -17.36 11.28 -18.42
C PRO A 97 -18.78 11.01 -17.89
N THR A 98 -19.10 11.56 -16.73
CA THR A 98 -20.45 11.48 -16.16
C THR A 98 -21.38 12.40 -16.95
N LYS A 99 -22.38 11.83 -17.63
CA LYS A 99 -23.37 12.61 -18.39
C LYS A 99 -24.39 13.32 -17.49
N TYR A 100 -24.74 12.71 -16.35
CA TYR A 100 -25.69 13.24 -15.38
C TYR A 100 -24.99 13.47 -14.05
N THR A 101 -25.16 14.67 -13.50
CA THR A 101 -24.70 15.03 -12.16
C THR A 101 -25.67 14.51 -11.10
N PRO A 102 -25.27 14.46 -9.81
CA PRO A 102 -26.20 14.12 -8.73
C PRO A 102 -27.46 15.00 -8.70
N HIS A 103 -27.35 16.26 -9.14
CA HIS A 103 -28.48 17.16 -9.26
C HIS A 103 -29.45 16.73 -10.38
N ASP A 104 -28.91 16.35 -11.54
CA ASP A 104 -29.74 15.85 -12.66
C ASP A 104 -30.47 14.56 -12.28
N ILE A 105 -29.80 13.66 -11.55
CA ILE A 105 -30.42 12.44 -11.02
C ILE A 105 -31.57 12.78 -10.06
N ALA A 106 -31.37 13.77 -9.17
CA ALA A 106 -32.41 14.22 -8.26
C ALA A 106 -33.63 14.80 -9.01
N LEU A 107 -33.41 15.59 -10.06
CA LEU A 107 -34.49 16.11 -10.91
C LEU A 107 -35.25 14.97 -11.61
N LEU A 108 -34.54 13.98 -12.17
CA LEU A 108 -35.17 12.81 -12.79
C LEU A 108 -36.05 12.06 -11.78
N THR A 109 -35.58 11.87 -10.54
CA THR A 109 -36.38 11.23 -9.49
C THR A 109 -37.61 12.05 -9.09
N LEU A 110 -37.51 13.39 -9.03
CA LEU A 110 -38.65 14.26 -8.73
C LEU A 110 -39.69 14.21 -9.85
N THR A 111 -39.25 14.25 -11.10
CA THR A 111 -40.13 14.11 -12.26
C THR A 111 -40.82 12.75 -12.27
N ASP A 112 -40.09 11.67 -12.02
CA ASP A 112 -40.66 10.31 -12.00
C ASP A 112 -41.72 10.15 -10.88
N ASN A 113 -41.44 10.69 -9.69
CA ASN A 113 -42.39 10.73 -8.58
C ASN A 113 -43.66 11.53 -8.91
N ALA A 114 -43.52 12.67 -9.58
CA ALA A 114 -44.66 13.49 -10.00
C ALA A 114 -45.56 12.75 -11.01
N HIS A 115 -44.98 11.87 -11.84
CA HIS A 115 -45.69 11.03 -12.79
C HIS A 115 -46.09 9.65 -12.25
N SER A 116 -46.07 9.48 -10.92
CA SER A 116 -46.46 8.24 -10.23
C SER A 116 -45.69 7.00 -10.67
N CYS A 117 -44.48 7.15 -11.20
CA CYS A 117 -43.64 6.08 -11.74
C CYS A 117 -44.41 5.22 -12.77
N LEU A 118 -44.36 5.61 -14.05
CA LEU A 118 -45.01 4.90 -15.18
C LEU A 118 -44.69 3.39 -15.23
N ASN A 119 -43.58 2.98 -14.64
CA ASN A 119 -43.16 1.60 -14.43
C ASN A 119 -43.32 1.19 -12.95
N SER A 120 -44.24 0.26 -12.68
CA SER A 120 -44.59 -0.22 -11.32
C SER A 120 -43.45 -0.89 -10.51
N TRP A 121 -42.22 -0.96 -11.04
CA TRP A 121 -41.07 -1.63 -10.42
C TRP A 121 -40.17 -0.71 -9.58
N ALA A 122 -40.26 0.62 -9.77
CA ALA A 122 -39.33 1.59 -9.20
C ALA A 122 -39.94 2.45 -8.07
N ARG A 123 -40.85 1.91 -7.26
CA ARG A 123 -41.28 2.60 -6.03
C ARG A 123 -40.18 2.47 -4.96
N PRO A 124 -39.85 3.55 -4.23
CA PRO A 124 -38.87 3.53 -3.14
C PRO A 124 -39.30 2.65 -1.97
#